data_AF-A0A7V9BL58-F1
#
_entry.id   AF-A0A7V9BL58-F1
#
_cell.length_a   1.000
_cell.length_b   1.000
_cell.length_c   1.000
_cell.angle_alpha   90.00
_cell.angle_beta   90.00
_cell.angle_gamma   90.00
#
_symmetry.space_group_name_H-M   'P 1'
#
loop_
_entity.id
_entity.type
_entity.pdbx_description
1 polymer ?
#
loop_
_entity_poly.entity_id
_entity_poly.type
_entity_poly.pdbx_seq_one_letter_code
_entity_poly.pdbx_strand_id
1 'polypeptide(L)'
;MRHLTLGAIACLCAGLGSAVQAQTTDPQLTAPINKFIEAFNKGDMAAAATTHTSDADLVIIDEVPPFAWRGAKALQAWAAGLEADSKKHGMTDQKVTISKPTRVETNGGEASV
;
A
#
# COMPACT_ATOMS: atom_id res chain seq x y z
N MET A 1 30.86 19.28 61.72
CA MET A 1 29.69 20.09 62.11
C MET A 1 29.06 20.64 60.84
N ARG A 2 27.74 20.44 60.66
CA ARG A 2 26.81 21.34 59.95
C ARG A 2 27.06 21.54 58.43
N HIS A 3 26.24 21.08 57.48
CA HIS A 3 24.83 20.71 57.45
C HIS A 3 24.57 19.74 56.28
N LEU A 4 23.70 18.74 56.50
CA LEU A 4 23.02 18.00 55.43
C LEU A 4 22.13 18.95 54.64
N THR A 5 22.22 18.92 53.30
CA THR A 5 21.10 19.26 52.43
C THR A 5 20.89 18.12 51.43
N LEU A 6 19.87 17.32 51.75
CA LEU A 6 19.25 16.32 50.90
C LEU A 6 18.70 17.03 49.65
N GLY A 7 19.36 16.88 48.50
CA GLY A 7 18.83 17.31 47.22
C GLY A 7 17.88 16.24 46.68
N ALA A 8 16.58 16.54 46.66
CA ALA A 8 15.53 15.64 46.21
C ALA A 8 15.79 15.15 44.77
N ILE A 9 15.73 13.82 44.62
CA ILE A 9 15.67 13.11 43.35
C ILE A 9 14.35 13.48 42.66
N ALA A 10 14.44 14.18 41.54
CA ALA A 10 13.35 14.27 40.58
C ALA A 10 13.68 13.32 39.42
N CYS A 11 13.20 12.08 39.51
CA CYS A 11 13.14 11.16 38.39
C CYS A 11 12.24 11.76 37.31
N LEU A 12 12.83 12.46 36.35
CA LEU A 12 12.15 12.94 35.14
C LEU A 12 11.99 11.78 34.14
N CYS A 13 11.32 10.71 34.56
CA CYS A 13 10.84 9.64 33.68
C CYS A 13 9.45 10.04 33.16
N ALA A 14 9.33 11.19 32.50
CA ALA A 14 8.09 11.65 31.90
C ALA A 14 8.24 11.67 30.38
N GLY A 15 7.77 10.60 29.73
CA GLY A 15 7.33 10.66 28.33
C GLY A 15 8.36 10.33 27.25
N LEU A 16 8.94 9.14 27.26
CA LEU A 16 9.37 8.48 26.01
C LEU A 16 8.21 7.67 25.40
N GLY A 17 6.99 8.18 25.53
CA GLY A 17 5.90 7.71 24.69
C GLY A 17 6.08 8.35 23.34
N SER A 18 6.76 7.67 22.42
CA SER A 18 6.71 8.01 21.00
C SER A 18 5.24 7.98 20.61
N ALA A 19 4.57 9.14 20.59
CA ALA A 19 3.32 9.25 19.89
C ALA A 19 3.66 8.86 18.45
N VAL A 20 3.17 7.70 18.01
CA VAL A 20 3.12 7.38 16.58
C VAL A 20 2.16 8.42 16.01
N GLN A 21 2.71 9.59 15.62
CA GLN A 21 1.97 10.55 14.86
C GLN A 21 1.62 9.86 13.55
N ALA A 22 0.32 9.74 13.28
CA ALA A 22 -0.16 9.31 11.98
C ALA A 22 0.51 10.22 10.94
N GLN A 23 1.46 9.66 10.18
CA GLN A 23 2.11 10.41 9.11
C GLN A 23 1.02 10.76 8.11
N THR A 24 0.87 12.05 7.81
CA THR A 24 0.09 12.49 6.66
C THR A 24 0.72 11.87 5.42
N THR A 25 0.01 10.92 4.79
CA THR A 25 0.48 10.29 3.55
C THR A 25 0.63 11.36 2.47
N ASP A 26 1.81 11.42 1.85
CA ASP A 26 2.02 12.25 0.67
C ASP A 26 1.04 11.80 -0.43
N PRO A 27 0.17 12.68 -0.94
CA PRO A 27 -0.77 12.35 -2.00
C PRO A 27 -0.11 11.71 -3.22
N GLN A 28 1.16 12.05 -3.53
CA GLN A 28 1.89 11.49 -4.67
C GLN A 28 2.09 9.98 -4.54
N LEU A 29 2.24 9.45 -3.32
CA LEU A 29 2.42 8.02 -3.07
C LEU A 29 1.14 7.22 -3.32
N THR A 30 -0.03 7.85 -3.12
CA THR A 30 -1.34 7.22 -3.36
C THR A 30 -1.91 7.49 -4.74
N ALA A 31 -1.37 8.46 -5.49
CA ALA A 31 -1.93 8.87 -6.78
C ALA A 31 -1.97 7.72 -7.81
N PRO A 32 -0.93 6.87 -7.98
CA PRO A 32 -1.01 5.72 -8.87
C PRO A 32 -2.06 4.70 -8.44
N ILE A 33 -2.20 4.45 -7.12
CA ILE A 33 -3.19 3.53 -6.55
C ILE A 33 -4.61 4.02 -6.86
N ASN A 34 -4.89 5.30 -6.61
CA ASN A 34 -6.20 5.89 -6.89
C ASN A 34 -6.53 5.87 -8.38
N LYS A 35 -5.54 6.14 -9.25
CA LYS A 35 -5.71 6.08 -10.70
C LYS A 35 -6.01 4.64 -11.17
N PHE A 36 -5.34 3.65 -10.58
CA PHE A 36 -5.62 2.24 -10.86
C PHE A 36 -7.07 1.89 -10.50
N ILE A 37 -7.51 2.24 -9.28
CA ILE A 37 -8.87 1.98 -8.79
C ILE A 37 -9.91 2.64 -9.70
N GLU A 38 -9.69 3.90 -10.08
CA GLU A 38 -10.61 4.62 -10.96
C GLU A 38 -10.74 3.96 -12.33
N ALA A 39 -9.61 3.60 -12.95
CA ALA A 39 -9.59 2.96 -14.27
C ALA A 39 -10.20 1.55 -14.22
N PHE A 40 -9.79 0.75 -13.23
CA PHE A 40 -10.30 -0.61 -13.01
C PHE A 40 -11.81 -0.62 -12.81
N ASN A 41 -12.33 0.26 -11.94
CA ASN A 41 -13.77 0.34 -11.65
C ASN A 41 -14.61 0.82 -12.85
N LYS A 42 -13.98 1.43 -13.86
CA LYS A 42 -14.62 1.79 -15.14
C LYS A 42 -14.50 0.69 -16.21
N GLY A 43 -13.78 -0.39 -15.91
CA GLY A 43 -13.43 -1.43 -16.89
C GLY A 43 -12.34 -1.01 -17.88
N ASP A 44 -11.65 0.10 -17.64
CA ASP A 44 -10.57 0.59 -18.51
C ASP A 44 -9.22 -0.01 -18.10
N MET A 45 -9.03 -1.29 -18.46
CA MET A 45 -7.80 -2.01 -18.15
C MET A 45 -6.57 -1.46 -18.87
N ALA A 46 -6.76 -0.75 -19.99
CA ALA A 46 -5.66 -0.07 -20.67
C ALA A 46 -5.15 1.11 -19.85
N ALA A 47 -6.05 1.95 -19.30
CA ALA A 47 -5.66 3.02 -18.40
C ALA A 47 -5.09 2.51 -17.08
N ALA A 48 -5.65 1.42 -16.52
CA ALA A 48 -5.13 0.77 -15.32
C ALA A 48 -3.69 0.27 -15.53
N ALA A 49 -3.35 -0.21 -16.73
CA ALA A 49 -1.99 -0.63 -17.05
C ALA A 49 -0.95 0.49 -17.02
N THR A 50 -1.36 1.74 -17.22
CA THR A 50 -0.44 2.89 -17.16
C THR A 50 0.06 3.21 -15.74
N THR A 51 -0.50 2.58 -14.71
CA THR A 51 -0.07 2.79 -13.31
C THR A 51 0.99 1.80 -12.85
N HIS A 52 1.34 0.82 -13.68
CA HIS A 52 2.32 -0.22 -13.38
C HIS A 52 3.60 0.02 -14.18
N THR A 53 4.73 -0.44 -13.64
CA THR A 53 5.95 -0.54 -14.44
C THR A 53 5.77 -1.56 -15.58
N SER A 54 6.43 -1.31 -16.71
CA SER A 54 6.55 -2.27 -17.80
C SER A 54 7.79 -3.17 -17.65
N ASP A 55 8.46 -3.11 -16.50
CA ASP A 55 9.69 -3.86 -16.24
C ASP A 55 9.42 -5.37 -16.05
N ALA A 56 10.45 -6.17 -16.32
CA ALA A 56 10.41 -7.62 -16.12
C ALA A 56 10.24 -8.04 -14.66
N ASP A 57 10.49 -7.12 -13.71
CA ASP A 57 10.40 -7.38 -12.28
C ASP A 57 9.00 -7.10 -11.70
N LEU A 58 8.02 -6.73 -12.54
CA LEU A 58 6.64 -6.60 -12.07
C LEU A 58 6.14 -7.96 -11.55
N VAL A 59 5.58 -7.94 -10.34
CA VAL A 59 4.94 -9.08 -9.70
C VAL A 59 3.57 -8.66 -9.18
N ILE A 60 2.56 -9.48 -9.46
CA ILE A 60 1.22 -9.38 -8.85
C ILE A 60 1.00 -10.66 -8.05
N ILE A 61 0.43 -10.54 -6.86
CA ILE A 61 0.04 -11.64 -5.98
C ILE A 61 -1.41 -11.38 -5.58
N ASP A 62 -2.27 -12.38 -5.75
CA ASP A 62 -3.73 -12.26 -5.65
C ASP A 62 -4.30 -13.67 -5.38
N GLU A 63 -5.52 -13.76 -4.86
CA GLU A 63 -6.22 -15.00 -4.57
C GLU A 63 -6.63 -15.82 -5.81
N VAL A 64 -6.63 -15.24 -7.00
CA VAL A 64 -6.98 -15.95 -8.24
C VAL A 64 -5.82 -16.87 -8.70
N PRO A 65 -6.04 -18.15 -9.06
CA PRO A 65 -4.97 -18.98 -9.62
C PRO A 65 -4.33 -18.34 -10.87
N PRO A 66 -2.99 -18.39 -11.04
CA PRO A 66 -1.99 -19.17 -10.32
C PRO A 66 -1.39 -18.49 -9.08
N PHE A 67 -2.06 -17.50 -8.50
CA PHE A 67 -1.70 -16.76 -7.28
C PHE A 67 -0.49 -15.82 -7.39
N ALA A 68 0.33 -15.97 -8.43
CA ALA A 68 1.45 -15.08 -8.73
C ALA A 68 1.65 -14.91 -10.24
N TRP A 69 1.72 -13.65 -10.70
CA TRP A 69 1.98 -13.27 -12.08
C TRP A 69 3.25 -12.42 -12.13
N ARG A 70 4.14 -12.71 -13.08
CA ARG A 70 5.48 -12.10 -13.13
C ARG A 70 5.81 -11.64 -14.55
N GLY A 71 6.68 -10.63 -14.66
CA GLY A 71 7.18 -10.14 -15.93
C GLY A 71 6.45 -8.90 -16.44
N ALA A 72 6.97 -8.34 -17.53
CA ALA A 72 6.43 -7.15 -18.20
C ALA A 72 4.96 -7.28 -18.66
N LYS A 73 4.42 -8.51 -18.70
CA LYS A 73 3.03 -8.81 -19.04
C LYS A 73 2.18 -9.27 -17.85
N ALA A 74 2.68 -9.15 -16.62
CA ALA A 74 2.04 -9.68 -15.42
C ALA A 74 0.62 -9.12 -15.26
N LEU A 75 0.42 -7.81 -15.45
CA LEU A 75 -0.90 -7.19 -15.32
C LEU A 75 -1.90 -7.69 -16.36
N GLN A 76 -1.49 -7.84 -17.62
CA GLN A 76 -2.38 -8.35 -18.67
C GLN A 76 -2.73 -9.81 -18.42
N ALA A 77 -1.76 -10.62 -17.98
CA ALA A 77 -1.99 -12.01 -17.63
C ALA A 77 -2.90 -12.16 -16.41
N TRP A 78 -2.70 -11.32 -15.38
CA TRP A 78 -3.57 -11.24 -14.20
C TRP A 78 -4.99 -10.83 -14.57
N ALA A 79 -5.16 -9.77 -15.37
CA ALA A 79 -6.47 -9.29 -15.79
C ALA A 79 -7.27 -10.37 -16.55
N ALA A 80 -6.62 -11.12 -17.45
CA ALA A 80 -7.25 -12.23 -18.16
C ALA A 80 -7.61 -13.39 -17.23
N GLY A 81 -6.75 -13.69 -16.25
CA GLY A 81 -7.02 -14.70 -15.21
C GLY A 81 -8.21 -14.33 -14.33
N LEU A 82 -8.24 -13.08 -13.84
CA LEU A 82 -9.33 -12.53 -13.05
C LEU A 82 -10.64 -12.58 -13.84
N GLU A 83 -10.67 -12.16 -15.10
CA GLU A 83 -11.87 -12.21 -15.93
C GLU A 83 -12.38 -13.65 -16.12
N ALA A 84 -11.49 -14.60 -16.38
CA ALA A 84 -11.85 -16.01 -16.54
C ALA A 84 -12.44 -16.60 -15.25
N ASP A 85 -11.83 -16.31 -14.10
CA ASP A 85 -12.31 -16.77 -12.80
C ASP A 85 -13.67 -16.14 -12.44
N SER A 86 -13.80 -14.85 -12.68
CA SER A 86 -15.04 -14.10 -12.45
C SER A 86 -16.21 -14.68 -13.25
N LYS A 87 -15.97 -14.99 -14.53
CA LYS A 87 -16.98 -15.65 -15.39
C LYS A 87 -17.36 -17.03 -14.86
N LYS A 88 -16.37 -17.83 -14.42
CA LYS A 88 -16.60 -19.16 -13.85
C LYS A 88 -17.48 -19.11 -12.60
N HIS A 89 -17.31 -18.08 -11.77
CA HIS A 89 -18.06 -17.90 -10.53
C HIS A 89 -19.31 -17.01 -10.66
N GLY A 90 -19.65 -16.55 -11.87
CA GLY A 90 -20.80 -15.68 -12.12
C GLY A 90 -20.69 -14.30 -11.48
N MET A 91 -19.47 -13.84 -11.20
CA MET A 91 -19.20 -12.53 -10.63
C MET A 91 -19.29 -11.45 -11.72
N THR A 92 -20.10 -10.42 -11.45
CA THR A 92 -20.23 -9.24 -12.32
C THR A 92 -19.93 -7.97 -11.52
N ASP A 93 -19.68 -6.87 -12.23
CA ASP A 93 -19.60 -5.52 -11.64
C ASP A 93 -18.59 -5.36 -10.51
N GLN A 94 -17.47 -6.08 -10.60
CA GLN A 94 -16.39 -6.01 -9.61
C GLN A 94 -15.84 -4.59 -9.50
N LYS A 95 -15.66 -4.17 -8.25
CA LYS A 95 -15.09 -2.87 -7.91
C LYS A 95 -14.13 -3.01 -6.76
N VAL A 96 -13.04 -2.25 -6.83
CA VAL A 96 -12.05 -2.12 -5.77
C VAL A 96 -12.30 -0.82 -5.01
N THR A 97 -12.11 -0.86 -3.70
CA THR A 97 -12.06 0.31 -2.83
C THR A 97 -10.85 0.20 -1.91
N ILE A 98 -10.34 1.32 -1.43
CA ILE A 98 -9.20 1.35 -0.50
C ILE A 98 -9.54 2.20 0.72
N SER A 99 -9.12 1.73 1.89
CA SER A 99 -9.19 2.49 3.13
C SER A 99 -8.02 3.48 3.22
N LYS A 100 -7.98 4.29 4.29
CA LYS A 100 -6.83 5.16 4.53
C LYS A 100 -5.57 4.31 4.74
N PRO A 101 -4.40 4.71 4.18
CA PRO A 101 -3.14 4.04 4.44
C PRO A 101 -2.86 3.93 5.93
N THR A 102 -2.36 2.77 6.35
CA THR A 102 -2.03 2.49 7.76
C THR A 102 -0.52 2.56 8.03
N ARG A 103 0.29 2.45 6.97
CA ARG A 103 1.74 2.52 7.01
C ARG A 103 2.23 3.16 5.72
N VAL A 104 3.28 3.96 5.80
CA VAL A 104 3.99 4.47 4.63
C VAL A 104 5.47 4.37 4.94
N GLU A 105 6.22 3.74 4.05
CA GLU A 105 7.69 3.68 4.12
C GLU A 105 8.26 4.23 2.84
N THR A 106 9.34 4.99 2.98
CA THR A 106 10.14 5.48 1.87
C THR A 106 11.59 5.12 2.11
N ASN A 107 12.27 4.64 1.06
CA ASN A 107 13.68 4.32 1.08
C ASN A 107 14.31 4.76 -0.24
N GLY A 108 14.98 5.91 -0.23
CA GLY A 108 15.53 6.50 -1.45
C GLY A 108 14.43 6.78 -2.48
N GLY A 109 14.50 6.11 -3.63
CA GLY A 109 13.53 6.24 -4.73
C GLY A 109 12.33 5.29 -4.63
N GLU A 110 12.25 4.47 -3.58
CA GLU A 110 11.21 3.44 -3.42
C GLU A 110 10.25 3.82 -2.29
N ALA A 111 8.99 3.41 -2.44
CA ALA A 111 7.97 3.60 -1.41
C ALA A 111 6.99 2.41 -1.34
N SER A 112 6.50 2.12 -0.14
CA SER A 112 5.38 1.22 0.12
C SER A 112 4.32 1.91 0.97
N VAL A 113 3.04 1.66 0.67
CA VAL A 113 1.84 2.30 1.24
C VAL A 113 0.87 1.23 1.73
#